data_AF-A0A829N4I1-F1
#
_entry.id   AF-A0A829N4I1-F1
#
_cell.length_a   1.000
_cell.length_b   1.000
_cell.length_c   1.000
_cell.angle_alpha   90.00
_cell.angle_beta   90.00
_cell.angle_gamma   90.00
#
_symmetry.space_group_name_H-M   'P 1'
#
loop_
_entity.id
_entity.type
_entity.pdbx_description
1 polymer ?
#
loop_
_entity_poly.entity_id
_entity_poly.type
_entity_poly.pdbx_seq_one_letter_code
_entity_poly.pdbx_strand_id
1 'polypeptide(L)'
;MNSAMRSIVWICVLFAAAAISAAAYADEPSPSRPPIDKCVWEKLADKTVGLAGWAQRCDFGFRQIHFEFAGNALAIKYSDGGTPDPLVEVFDIQSGETAEAAVLRLLLEKTDKSVSARCVLTPYTEGTVPTGVKRYTFSPDADYAKELKALANDEVPEPPCGDWGEMPDGIQYFEAPAGEGRRVLFVRAGQDEPLFDDQTLRVPG
;
A
#
# COMPACT_ATOMS: atom_id res chain seq x y z
N MET A 1 -4.59 -42.79 -77.25
CA MET A 1 -5.43 -43.78 -76.56
C MET A 1 -5.35 -43.52 -75.07
N ASN A 2 -6.49 -43.20 -74.46
CA ASN A 2 -6.94 -43.39 -73.07
C ASN A 2 -5.98 -42.94 -71.94
N SER A 3 -6.25 -41.85 -71.21
CA SER A 3 -7.28 -41.67 -70.16
C SER A 3 -6.96 -42.43 -68.86
N ALA A 4 -6.85 -41.66 -67.77
CA ALA A 4 -7.21 -41.93 -66.36
C ALA A 4 -6.10 -41.44 -65.41
N MET A 5 -6.21 -40.25 -64.81
CA MET A 5 -6.96 -39.97 -63.58
C MET A 5 -6.31 -40.60 -62.33
N ARG A 6 -5.69 -39.76 -61.48
CA ARG A 6 -6.07 -39.64 -60.06
C ARG A 6 -5.21 -38.59 -59.34
N SER A 7 -5.93 -37.57 -58.85
CA SER A 7 -5.50 -36.52 -57.94
C SER A 7 -5.01 -37.08 -56.62
N ILE A 8 -3.90 -36.56 -56.12
CA ILE A 8 -3.55 -36.58 -54.69
C ILE A 8 -3.09 -35.17 -54.32
N VAL A 9 -3.98 -34.46 -53.64
CA VAL A 9 -3.75 -33.16 -53.00
C VAL A 9 -2.92 -33.42 -51.74
N TRP A 10 -1.74 -32.81 -51.62
CA TRP A 10 -1.04 -32.67 -50.34
C TRP A 10 -0.90 -31.19 -50.01
N ILE A 11 -1.68 -30.78 -49.01
CA ILE A 11 -1.62 -29.47 -48.36
C ILE A 11 -0.41 -29.50 -47.43
N CYS A 12 0.65 -28.77 -47.77
CA CYS A 12 1.73 -28.49 -46.83
C CYS A 12 1.25 -27.43 -45.85
N VAL A 13 0.82 -27.86 -44.65
CA VAL A 13 0.51 -26.97 -43.53
C VAL A 13 1.82 -26.38 -43.00
N LEU A 14 1.95 -25.06 -43.10
CA LEU A 14 2.96 -24.26 -42.40
C LEU A 14 2.75 -24.41 -40.88
N PHE A 15 3.69 -25.06 -40.19
CA PHE A 15 3.85 -24.90 -38.76
C PHE A 15 4.63 -23.62 -38.48
N ALA A 16 3.91 -22.50 -38.34
CA ALA A 16 4.44 -21.33 -37.67
C ALA A 16 4.52 -21.65 -36.18
N ALA A 17 5.71 -21.97 -35.69
CA ALA A 17 5.97 -22.05 -34.26
C ALA A 17 5.85 -20.64 -33.68
N ALA A 18 4.67 -20.32 -33.14
CA ALA A 18 4.50 -19.18 -32.24
C ALA A 18 5.32 -19.49 -30.98
N ALA A 19 6.54 -18.96 -30.91
CA ALA A 19 7.24 -18.78 -29.66
C ALA A 19 6.43 -17.77 -28.84
N ILE A 20 5.50 -18.27 -28.03
CA ILE A 20 4.81 -17.46 -27.03
C ILE A 20 5.91 -16.99 -26.07
N SER A 21 6.20 -15.69 -26.15
CA SER A 21 7.04 -14.98 -25.22
C SER A 21 6.55 -15.26 -23.80
N ALA A 22 7.21 -16.17 -23.08
CA ALA A 22 7.21 -16.21 -21.63
C ALA A 22 8.03 -15.01 -21.13
N ALA A 23 7.56 -13.80 -21.43
CA ALA A 23 8.10 -12.57 -20.91
C ALA A 23 7.57 -12.42 -19.48
N ALA A 24 8.42 -12.77 -18.51
CA ALA A 24 8.44 -12.24 -17.15
C ALA A 24 7.08 -12.08 -16.46
N TYR A 25 6.45 -13.18 -16.06
CA TYR A 25 5.83 -13.18 -14.74
C TYR A 25 6.98 -13.10 -13.73
N ALA A 26 7.44 -11.88 -13.42
CA ALA A 26 8.21 -11.70 -12.20
C ALA A 26 7.39 -12.32 -11.08
N ASP A 27 7.98 -13.24 -10.30
CA ASP A 27 7.29 -13.94 -9.21
C ASP A 27 6.45 -12.93 -8.44
N GLU A 28 5.14 -13.12 -8.47
CA GLU A 28 4.23 -12.31 -7.68
C GLU A 28 4.63 -12.53 -6.21
N PRO A 29 4.82 -11.46 -5.44
CA PRO A 29 5.43 -11.60 -4.13
C PRO A 29 4.48 -12.43 -3.27
N SER A 30 4.98 -13.52 -2.68
CA SER A 30 4.28 -14.22 -1.61
C SER A 30 4.30 -13.37 -0.35
N PRO A 31 3.38 -13.58 0.60
CA PRO A 31 3.47 -12.97 1.91
C PRO A 31 4.86 -13.20 2.55
N SER A 32 5.39 -12.18 3.20
CA SER A 32 6.69 -12.10 3.86
C SER A 32 6.72 -12.88 5.19
N ARG A 33 5.54 -13.25 5.72
CA ARG A 33 5.37 -13.91 7.01
C ARG A 33 4.18 -14.89 7.01
N PRO A 34 4.13 -15.86 7.93
CA PRO A 34 2.93 -16.70 8.10
C PRO A 34 1.71 -15.86 8.53
N PRO A 35 0.49 -16.32 8.23
CA PRO A 35 -0.70 -15.67 8.77
C PRO A 35 -0.78 -15.88 10.28
N ILE A 36 -1.44 -14.96 10.99
CA ILE A 36 -1.73 -15.12 12.42
C ILE A 36 -2.75 -16.25 12.63
N ASP A 37 -2.86 -16.73 13.88
CA ASP A 37 -3.82 -17.79 14.22
C ASP A 37 -5.25 -17.42 13.78
N LYS A 38 -5.94 -18.39 13.15
CA LYS A 38 -7.29 -18.27 12.57
C LYS A 38 -7.44 -17.28 11.41
N CYS A 39 -6.32 -16.91 10.79
CA CYS A 39 -6.32 -16.10 9.58
C CYS A 39 -5.72 -16.84 8.40
N VAL A 40 -6.05 -16.36 7.21
CA VAL A 40 -5.46 -16.81 5.95
C VAL A 40 -5.08 -15.60 5.10
N TRP A 41 -3.97 -15.72 4.39
CA TRP A 41 -3.55 -14.70 3.42
C TRP A 41 -4.43 -14.74 2.18
N GLU A 42 -4.91 -13.56 1.79
CA GLU A 42 -5.66 -13.33 0.56
C GLU A 42 -5.00 -12.23 -0.25
N LYS A 43 -4.86 -12.48 -1.55
CA LYS A 43 -4.35 -11.50 -2.49
C LYS A 43 -5.49 -10.58 -2.89
N LEU A 44 -5.26 -9.28 -2.76
CA LEU A 44 -6.20 -8.23 -3.13
C LEU A 44 -5.56 -7.32 -4.17
N ALA A 45 -6.35 -6.95 -5.18
CA ALA A 45 -5.93 -5.98 -6.18
C ALA A 45 -7.16 -5.26 -6.73
N ASP A 46 -7.07 -3.94 -6.85
CA ASP A 46 -8.07 -3.12 -7.50
C ASP A 46 -7.40 -2.14 -8.47
N LYS A 47 -7.84 -2.17 -9.73
CA LYS A 47 -7.25 -1.35 -10.80
C LYS A 47 -7.66 0.12 -10.72
N THR A 48 -8.82 0.40 -10.11
CA THR A 48 -9.35 1.76 -9.96
C THR A 48 -8.63 2.48 -8.84
N VAL A 49 -8.45 1.82 -7.69
CA VAL A 49 -7.61 2.32 -6.59
C VAL A 49 -6.13 2.30 -7.00
N GLY A 50 -5.75 1.34 -7.85
CA GLY A 50 -4.39 1.21 -8.33
C GLY A 50 -3.45 0.68 -7.25
N LEU A 51 -3.94 -0.28 -6.46
CA LEU A 51 -3.23 -0.91 -5.36
C LEU A 51 -3.43 -2.42 -5.41
N ALA A 52 -2.36 -3.15 -5.15
CA ALA A 52 -2.37 -4.59 -4.94
C ALA A 52 -1.51 -4.94 -3.72
N GLY A 53 -1.85 -6.03 -3.04
CA GLY A 53 -1.11 -6.52 -1.88
C GLY A 53 -1.76 -7.76 -1.28
N TRP A 54 -1.18 -8.25 -0.19
CA TRP A 54 -1.75 -9.34 0.59
C TRP A 54 -2.38 -8.81 1.88
N ALA A 55 -3.57 -9.32 2.19
CA ALA A 55 -4.25 -9.04 3.45
C ALA A 55 -4.80 -10.32 4.07
N GLN A 56 -4.95 -10.31 5.39
CA GLN A 56 -5.44 -11.44 6.14
C GLN A 56 -6.96 -11.37 6.24
N ARG A 57 -7.64 -12.44 5.84
CA ARG A 57 -9.02 -12.70 6.26
C ARG A 57 -8.99 -13.56 7.50
N CYS A 58 -9.68 -13.12 8.55
CA CYS A 58 -9.66 -13.76 9.85
C CYS A 58 -11.05 -14.15 10.31
N ASP A 59 -11.16 -15.29 10.99
CA ASP A 59 -12.39 -15.74 11.65
C ASP A 59 -12.11 -16.13 13.10
N PHE A 60 -12.45 -15.24 14.04
CA PHE A 60 -12.30 -15.48 15.47
C PHE A 60 -13.56 -16.09 16.11
N GLY A 61 -14.56 -16.49 15.31
CA GLY A 61 -15.83 -17.06 15.75
C GLY A 61 -16.86 -16.02 16.21
N PHE A 62 -16.45 -15.02 17.01
CA PHE A 62 -17.32 -13.92 17.45
C PHE A 62 -17.22 -12.67 16.56
N ARG A 63 -16.13 -12.54 15.80
CA ARG A 63 -15.88 -11.45 14.86
C ARG A 63 -15.04 -11.97 13.70
N GLN A 64 -15.45 -11.65 12.49
CA GLN A 64 -14.68 -11.86 11.28
C GLN A 64 -14.08 -10.54 10.82
N ILE A 65 -12.87 -10.62 10.30
CA ILE A 65 -12.14 -9.50 9.70
C ILE A 65 -11.93 -9.83 8.24
N HIS A 66 -12.32 -8.91 7.37
CA HIS A 66 -11.99 -8.96 5.95
C HIS A 66 -11.53 -7.58 5.49
N PHE A 67 -10.93 -7.56 4.32
CA PHE A 67 -10.47 -6.34 3.68
C PHE A 67 -11.25 -6.11 2.40
N GLU A 68 -11.53 -4.84 2.12
CA GLU A 68 -12.17 -4.40 0.88
C GLU A 68 -11.53 -3.11 0.38
N PHE A 69 -11.74 -2.79 -0.89
CA PHE A 69 -11.37 -1.48 -1.42
C PHE A 69 -12.55 -0.52 -1.25
N ALA A 70 -12.33 0.60 -0.56
CA ALA A 70 -13.32 1.63 -0.30
C ALA A 70 -12.71 3.00 -0.57
N GLY A 71 -13.34 3.79 -1.46
CA GLY A 71 -12.79 5.07 -1.90
C GLY A 71 -11.45 4.88 -2.62
N ASN A 72 -10.39 5.52 -2.11
CA ASN A 72 -9.01 5.41 -2.60
C ASN A 72 -8.15 4.48 -1.74
N ALA A 73 -8.75 3.59 -0.94
CA ALA A 73 -8.02 2.85 0.09
C ALA A 73 -8.29 1.34 0.08
N LEU A 74 -7.31 0.59 0.54
CA LEU A 74 -7.53 -0.73 1.14
C LEU A 74 -8.00 -0.52 2.59
N ALA A 75 -9.18 -1.01 2.92
CA ALA A 75 -9.84 -0.79 4.20
C ALA A 75 -10.12 -2.12 4.92
N ILE A 76 -10.03 -2.08 6.25
CA ILE A 76 -10.41 -3.19 7.13
C ILE A 76 -11.90 -3.10 7.46
N LYS A 77 -12.58 -4.25 7.48
CA LYS A 77 -14.00 -4.36 7.77
C LYS A 77 -14.28 -5.49 8.76
N TYR A 78 -15.09 -5.16 9.76
CA TYR A 78 -15.53 -6.09 10.79
C TYR A 78 -16.95 -6.57 10.54
N SER A 79 -17.22 -7.85 10.85
CA SER A 79 -18.53 -8.48 10.64
C SER A 79 -19.62 -7.97 11.59
N ASP A 80 -19.25 -7.35 12.71
CA ASP A 80 -20.17 -6.86 13.74
C ASP A 80 -20.63 -5.41 13.52
N GLY A 81 -20.23 -4.79 12.41
CA GLY A 81 -20.72 -3.49 11.97
C GLY A 81 -19.62 -2.44 11.78
N GLY A 82 -20.01 -1.17 11.78
CA GLY A 82 -19.11 -0.04 11.52
C GLY A 82 -18.90 0.23 10.03
N THR A 83 -18.30 1.36 9.70
CA THR A 83 -17.78 1.64 8.35
C THR A 83 -16.43 0.94 8.16
N PRO A 84 -16.05 0.60 6.92
CA PRO A 84 -14.69 0.15 6.66
C PRO A 84 -13.68 1.24 7.04
N ASP A 85 -12.63 0.87 7.76
CA ASP A 85 -11.60 1.82 8.20
C ASP A 85 -10.41 1.77 7.23
N PRO A 86 -10.01 2.89 6.61
CA PRO A 86 -8.93 2.91 5.63
C PRO A 86 -7.57 2.65 6.32
N LEU A 87 -6.82 1.65 5.82
CA LEU A 87 -5.49 1.32 6.33
C LEU A 87 -4.37 1.63 5.34
N VAL A 88 -4.62 1.54 4.04
CA VAL A 88 -3.65 1.95 3.01
C VAL A 88 -4.37 2.85 2.03
N GLU A 89 -4.16 4.16 2.17
CA GLU A 89 -4.75 5.18 1.31
C GLU A 89 -3.80 5.52 0.17
N VAL A 90 -4.32 5.63 -1.06
CA VAL A 90 -3.55 5.92 -2.26
C VAL A 90 -3.80 7.35 -2.72
N PHE A 91 -2.73 8.11 -2.94
CA PHE A 91 -2.80 9.51 -3.40
C PHE A 91 -1.97 9.72 -4.65
N ASP A 92 -2.49 10.49 -5.59
CA ASP A 92 -1.73 10.87 -6.78
C ASP A 92 -0.67 11.94 -6.45
N ILE A 93 0.49 11.78 -7.08
CA ILE A 93 1.51 12.82 -7.19
C ILE A 93 1.11 13.73 -8.35
N GLN A 94 0.92 15.01 -8.07
CA GLN A 94 0.46 15.97 -9.07
C GLN A 94 1.52 16.21 -10.17
N SER A 95 1.09 16.72 -11.32
CA SER A 95 2.01 17.02 -12.42
C SER A 95 3.03 18.08 -12.01
N GLY A 96 4.32 17.74 -12.10
CA GLY A 96 5.43 18.62 -11.69
C GLY A 96 5.75 18.57 -10.19
N GLU A 97 5.02 17.77 -9.41
CA GLU A 97 5.26 17.55 -7.99
C GLU A 97 6.28 16.43 -7.78
N THR A 98 7.22 16.62 -6.85
CA THR A 98 8.09 15.53 -6.36
C THR A 98 7.34 14.66 -5.35
N ALA A 99 7.73 13.40 -5.17
CA ALA A 99 7.09 12.51 -4.19
C ALA A 99 7.06 13.11 -2.76
N GLU A 100 8.17 13.72 -2.33
CA GLU A 100 8.26 14.40 -1.03
C GLU A 100 7.33 15.62 -0.92
N ALA A 101 7.16 16.38 -2.01
CA ALA A 101 6.22 17.49 -2.06
C ALA A 101 4.77 17.03 -1.98
N ALA A 102 4.43 15.87 -2.58
CA ALA A 102 3.12 15.26 -2.45
C ALA A 102 2.82 14.86 -1.00
N VAL A 103 3.78 14.24 -0.31
CA VAL A 103 3.66 13.91 1.11
C VAL A 103 3.44 15.18 1.96
N LEU A 104 4.23 16.23 1.72
CA LEU A 104 4.06 17.52 2.41
C LEU A 104 2.69 18.16 2.14
N ARG A 105 2.23 18.14 0.89
CA ARG A 105 0.91 18.64 0.52
C ARG A 105 -0.19 17.91 1.28
N LEU A 106 -0.11 16.58 1.39
CA LEU A 106 -1.10 15.78 2.14
C LEU A 106 -1.18 16.20 3.61
N LEU A 107 -0.06 16.44 4.30
CA LEU A 107 -0.10 17.00 5.66
C LEU A 107 -0.82 18.35 5.71
N LEU A 108 -0.48 19.26 4.80
CA LEU A 108 -1.07 20.61 4.78
C LEU A 108 -2.57 20.62 4.46
N GLU A 109 -3.04 19.66 3.67
CA GLU A 109 -4.46 19.50 3.33
C GLU A 109 -5.27 18.85 4.45
N LYS A 110 -4.63 18.02 5.29
CA LYS A 110 -5.31 17.13 6.24
C LYS A 110 -5.14 17.51 7.70
N THR A 111 -4.16 18.34 8.02
CA THR A 111 -3.85 18.78 9.38
C THR A 111 -4.13 20.27 9.53
N ASP A 112 -4.59 20.69 10.72
CA ASP A 112 -4.79 22.12 11.01
C ASP A 112 -3.51 22.92 10.74
N LYS A 113 -3.66 24.10 10.13
CA LYS A 113 -2.54 24.92 9.69
C LYS A 113 -1.60 25.33 10.83
N SER A 114 -2.13 25.54 12.04
CA SER A 114 -1.32 25.91 13.21
C SER A 114 -0.48 24.75 13.73
N VAL A 115 -0.96 23.51 13.54
CA VAL A 115 -0.23 22.28 13.87
C VAL A 115 0.78 21.97 12.77
N SER A 116 0.33 21.92 11.51
CA SER A 116 1.19 21.55 10.37
C SER A 116 2.38 22.49 10.19
N ALA A 117 2.25 23.76 10.55
CA ALA A 117 3.34 24.74 10.51
C ALA A 117 4.50 24.43 11.48
N ARG A 118 4.27 23.54 12.45
CA ARG A 118 5.23 23.15 13.50
C ARG A 118 5.75 21.72 13.30
N CYS A 119 5.48 21.13 12.15
CA CYS A 119 5.78 19.75 11.82
C CYS A 119 6.75 19.69 10.64
N VAL A 120 7.69 18.75 10.73
CA VAL A 120 8.74 18.57 9.72
C VAL A 120 8.68 17.17 9.13
N LEU A 121 8.95 17.06 7.82
CA LEU A 121 9.06 15.78 7.14
C LEU A 121 10.31 15.05 7.62
N THR A 122 10.14 13.86 8.17
CA THR A 122 11.22 13.04 8.73
C THR A 122 11.26 11.68 8.02
N PRO A 123 12.43 11.12 7.70
CA PRO A 123 12.52 9.74 7.23
C PRO A 123 11.96 8.78 8.29
N TYR A 124 11.10 7.85 7.87
CA TYR A 124 10.65 6.76 8.73
C TYR A 124 11.51 5.53 8.47
N THR A 125 12.25 5.07 9.48
CA THR A 125 13.32 4.07 9.32
C THR A 125 13.05 2.74 10.03
N GLU A 126 11.88 2.59 10.64
CA GLU A 126 11.52 1.34 11.31
C GLU A 126 11.04 0.29 10.31
N GLY A 127 11.35 -0.97 10.61
CA GLY A 127 11.02 -2.11 9.75
C GLY A 127 11.88 -2.20 8.49
N THR A 128 11.53 -3.16 7.62
CA THR A 128 12.16 -3.31 6.31
C THR A 128 11.48 -2.38 5.31
N VAL A 129 12.25 -1.64 4.53
CA VAL A 129 11.71 -0.76 3.48
C VAL A 129 11.77 -1.49 2.14
N PRO A 130 10.64 -1.64 1.41
CA PRO A 130 10.65 -2.25 0.08
C PRO A 130 11.60 -1.53 -0.89
N THR A 131 12.20 -2.30 -1.81
CA THR A 131 13.09 -1.71 -2.83
C THR A 131 12.33 -0.71 -3.71
N GLY A 132 12.93 0.46 -3.94
CA GLY A 132 12.31 1.51 -4.76
C GLY A 132 11.29 2.37 -4.02
N VAL A 133 11.15 2.18 -2.71
CA VAL A 133 10.30 2.98 -1.82
C VAL A 133 11.16 3.77 -0.84
N LYS A 134 10.71 4.96 -0.50
CA LYS A 134 11.17 5.73 0.67
C LYS A 134 9.99 5.87 1.64
N ARG A 135 10.27 5.76 2.94
CA ARG A 135 9.26 5.95 3.99
C ARG A 135 9.46 7.27 4.71
N TYR A 136 8.36 7.94 5.03
CA TYR A 136 8.35 9.23 5.72
C TYR A 136 7.29 9.27 6.83
N THR A 137 7.50 10.15 7.79
CA THR A 137 6.49 10.59 8.75
C THR A 137 6.63 12.10 8.99
N PHE A 138 5.76 12.67 9.81
CA PHE A 138 5.89 14.03 10.30
C PHE A 138 6.07 14.05 11.81
N SER A 139 7.15 14.69 12.24
CA SER A 139 7.50 14.86 13.64
C SER A 139 7.44 16.34 14.01
N PRO A 140 7.20 16.68 15.29
CA PRO A 140 7.26 18.06 15.74
C PRO A 140 8.66 18.65 15.50
N ASP A 141 8.71 19.93 15.15
CA ASP A 141 9.97 20.66 15.08
C ASP A 141 10.66 20.73 16.46
N ALA A 142 11.91 21.17 16.48
CA ALA A 142 12.73 21.13 17.69
C ALA A 142 12.17 21.99 18.85
N ASP A 143 11.40 23.04 18.57
CA ASP A 143 10.83 23.89 19.61
C ASP A 143 9.50 23.32 20.10
N TYR A 144 8.67 22.83 19.18
CA TYR A 144 7.44 22.14 19.53
C TYR A 144 7.70 20.85 20.32
N ALA A 145 8.72 20.08 19.95
CA ALA A 145 9.13 18.89 20.68
C ALA A 145 9.53 19.20 22.13
N LYS A 146 10.17 20.36 22.40
CA LYS A 146 10.50 20.79 23.77
C LYS A 146 9.25 21.13 24.58
N GLU A 147 8.29 21.82 23.96
CA GLU A 147 7.01 22.13 24.60
C GLU A 147 6.24 20.87 24.98
N LEU A 148 6.12 19.92 24.05
CA LEU A 148 5.45 18.64 24.28
C LEU A 148 6.12 17.86 25.40
N LYS A 149 7.46 17.81 25.41
CA LYS A 149 8.22 17.15 26.48
C LYS A 149 7.98 17.79 27.85
N ALA A 150 7.78 19.09 27.93
CA ALA A 150 7.49 19.78 29.19
C ALA A 150 6.07 19.48 29.72
N LEU A 151 5.16 19.06 28.84
CA LEU A 151 3.77 18.70 29.16
C LEU A 151 3.56 17.19 29.33
N ALA A 152 4.59 16.38 29.11
CA ALA A 152 4.51 14.93 29.16
C ALA A 152 4.02 14.44 30.53
N ASN A 153 3.07 13.51 30.51
CA ASN A 153 2.50 12.84 31.66
C ASN A 153 2.44 11.32 31.40
N ASP A 154 1.77 10.55 32.25
CA ASP A 154 1.64 9.09 32.12
C ASP A 154 0.55 8.66 31.12
N GLU A 155 -0.14 9.60 30.47
CA GLU A 155 -1.17 9.31 29.47
C GLU A 155 -0.53 9.20 28.07
N VAL A 156 -1.19 8.48 27.17
CA VAL A 156 -0.80 8.49 25.75
C VAL A 156 -1.10 9.89 25.21
N PRO A 157 -0.09 10.62 24.72
CA PRO A 157 -0.30 11.97 24.23
C PRO A 157 -1.07 11.96 22.91
N GLU A 158 -1.74 13.06 22.60
CA GLU A 158 -2.30 13.29 21.27
C GLU A 158 -1.18 13.31 20.21
N PRO A 159 -1.45 12.85 18.97
CA PRO A 159 -0.49 12.88 17.88
C PRO A 159 0.02 14.31 17.64
N PRO A 160 1.33 14.56 17.77
CA PRO A 160 1.86 15.93 17.76
C PRO A 160 1.67 16.63 16.42
N CYS A 161 1.64 15.86 15.33
CA CYS A 161 1.43 16.37 13.97
C CYS A 161 0.05 16.01 13.40
N GLY A 162 -0.91 15.71 14.28
CA GLY A 162 -2.23 15.20 13.94
C GLY A 162 -2.20 13.79 13.34
N ASP A 163 -3.35 13.33 12.86
CA ASP A 163 -3.58 11.95 12.41
C ASP A 163 -2.76 11.50 11.19
N TRP A 164 -1.96 12.41 10.61
CA TRP A 164 -1.13 12.20 9.42
C TRP A 164 0.37 12.26 9.72
N GLY A 165 0.77 12.47 10.97
CA GLY A 165 2.16 12.44 11.41
C GLY A 165 2.52 11.17 12.19
N GLU A 166 3.50 11.26 13.06
CA GLU A 166 3.82 10.20 14.01
C GLU A 166 2.65 9.92 14.97
N MET A 167 2.39 8.65 15.26
CA MET A 167 1.37 8.21 16.19
C MET A 167 2.02 7.66 17.47
N PRO A 168 1.72 8.23 18.65
CA PRO A 168 2.31 7.76 19.91
C PRO A 168 1.98 6.31 20.26
N ASP A 169 0.83 5.81 19.81
CA ASP A 169 0.31 4.47 20.06
C ASP A 169 0.01 3.73 18.75
N GLY A 170 0.79 3.96 17.69
CA GLY A 170 0.56 3.30 16.43
C GLY A 170 1.71 3.47 15.44
N ILE A 171 1.75 2.55 14.49
CA ILE A 171 2.67 2.54 13.37
C ILE A 171 1.92 3.11 12.18
N GLN A 172 2.35 4.29 11.72
CA GLN A 172 1.91 4.84 10.45
C GLN A 172 2.99 5.66 9.79
N TYR A 173 2.98 5.66 8.46
CA TYR A 173 3.98 6.31 7.64
C TYR A 173 3.46 6.50 6.22
N PHE A 174 4.12 7.37 5.47
CA PHE A 174 3.96 7.47 4.03
C PHE A 174 4.96 6.56 3.33
N GLU A 175 4.54 5.93 2.24
CA GLU A 175 5.43 5.33 1.26
C GLU A 175 5.42 6.16 -0.02
N ALA A 176 6.59 6.65 -0.42
CA ALA A 176 6.77 7.43 -1.63
C ALA A 176 7.73 6.71 -2.58
N PRO A 177 7.50 6.77 -3.91
CA PRO A 177 8.37 6.14 -4.88
C PRO A 177 9.74 6.84 -4.88
N ALA A 178 10.81 6.06 -4.91
CA ALA A 178 12.17 6.58 -5.04
C ALA A 178 12.52 7.01 -6.49
N GLY A 179 11.67 6.65 -7.46
CA GLY A 179 11.85 6.93 -8.90
C GLY A 179 10.58 7.52 -9.54
N GLU A 180 10.25 7.09 -10.75
CA GLU A 180 9.17 7.67 -11.59
C GLU A 180 7.73 7.29 -11.16
N GLY A 181 7.55 6.71 -9.98
CA GLY A 181 6.23 6.36 -9.48
C GLY A 181 5.33 7.59 -9.34
N ARG A 182 4.03 7.39 -9.54
CA ARG A 182 3.03 8.49 -9.63
C ARG A 182 2.06 8.55 -8.46
N ARG A 183 2.23 7.69 -7.45
CA ARG A 183 1.35 7.67 -6.28
C ARG A 183 2.17 7.57 -4.99
N VAL A 184 1.63 8.15 -3.93
CA VAL A 184 2.07 8.03 -2.55
C VAL A 184 1.05 7.16 -1.81
N LEU A 185 1.53 6.29 -0.92
CA LEU A 185 0.68 5.58 0.02
C LEU A 185 0.75 6.26 1.38
N PHE A 186 -0.36 6.32 2.09
CA PHE A 186 -0.37 6.53 3.53
C PHE A 186 -0.82 5.24 4.21
N VAL A 187 0.06 4.67 5.02
CA VAL A 187 -0.07 3.34 5.60
C VAL A 187 -0.29 3.46 7.09
N ARG A 188 -1.42 2.97 7.58
CA ARG A 188 -1.75 2.77 9.00
C ARG A 188 -1.59 1.28 9.29
N ALA A 189 -0.42 0.91 9.80
CA ALA A 189 -0.04 -0.46 10.10
C ALA A 189 -0.67 -0.99 11.42
N GLY A 190 -1.21 -0.11 12.26
CA GLY A 190 -1.80 -0.48 13.56
C GLY A 190 -0.76 -0.43 14.67
N GLN A 191 -0.96 -1.15 15.76
CA GLN A 191 -0.07 -1.13 16.93
C GLN A 191 1.02 -2.21 16.90
N ASP A 192 0.67 -3.38 16.38
CA ASP A 192 1.52 -4.57 16.38
C ASP A 192 1.79 -5.02 14.93
N GLU A 193 1.72 -6.33 14.67
CA GLU A 193 1.83 -6.89 13.33
C GLU A 193 0.58 -6.54 12.50
N PRO A 194 0.73 -5.92 11.32
CA PRO A 194 -0.43 -5.50 10.53
C PRO A 194 -1.23 -6.71 10.02
N LEU A 195 -2.53 -6.51 9.78
CA LEU A 195 -3.36 -7.54 9.14
C LEU A 195 -3.24 -7.53 7.62
N PHE A 196 -2.40 -6.69 7.05
CA PHE A 196 -1.95 -6.74 5.66
C PHE A 196 -0.42 -6.83 5.60
N ASP A 197 0.13 -7.25 4.47
CA ASP A 197 1.57 -7.35 4.31
C ASP A 197 2.11 -6.10 3.62
N ASP A 198 2.62 -5.19 4.44
CA ASP A 198 3.22 -3.91 4.02
C ASP A 198 4.39 -4.10 3.06
N GLN A 199 5.11 -5.23 3.12
CA GLN A 199 6.20 -5.56 2.19
C GLN A 199 5.72 -5.96 0.79
N THR A 200 4.42 -6.22 0.64
CA THR A 200 3.82 -6.68 -0.62
C THR A 200 2.97 -5.62 -1.31
N LEU A 201 2.81 -4.44 -0.69
CA LEU A 201 2.07 -3.34 -1.28
C LEU A 201 2.72 -2.93 -2.61
N ARG A 202 1.90 -2.90 -3.66
CA ARG A 202 2.31 -2.48 -5.00
C ARG A 202 1.32 -1.51 -5.57
N VAL A 203 1.87 -0.44 -6.15
CA VAL A 203 1.13 0.50 -6.98
C VAL A 203 1.41 0.15 -8.44
N PRO A 204 0.64 -0.74 -9.08
CA PRO A 204 0.78 -1.00 -10.50
C PRO A 204 0.60 0.30 -11.30
N GLY A 205 1.54 0.54 -12.21
CA GLY A 205 1.54 1.68 -13.13
C GLY A 205 0.51 1.54 -14.26
#